data_AF-A0AAD8I4B0-F1
#
_entry.id   AF-A0AAD8I4B0-F1
#
_cell.length_a   1.000
_cell.length_b   1.000
_cell.length_c   1.000
_cell.angle_alpha   90.00
_cell.angle_beta   90.00
_cell.angle_gamma   90.00
#
_symmetry.space_group_name_H-M   'P 1'
#
loop_
_entity.id
_entity.type
_entity.pdbx_description
1 polymer ?
#
loop_
_entity_poly.entity_id
_entity_poly.type
_entity_poly.pdbx_seq_one_letter_code
_entity_poly.pdbx_strand_id
1 'polypeptide(L)'
;MTTFQDRLSNGVTNLLVIMRMFWPDGCVGALEIDRNSPGFWNKCINEFLCYYTYDPRFATEAEARASILAHMRDNLRRTLSDDRERADAKIAGASGTTYVDHRPLYMKPGVWSRLAQYWVSEEFKKKSAAGKKARQAVKVPHTSGARSFDRRRRDYMEAHDGKLDELAVYKECHTLKEEERKGEWITEDAQKIIVSVQIILNYTPGIIIIKAH
;
A
#
# COMPACT_ATOMS: atom_id res chain seq x y z
N MET A 1 -7.47 31.00 5.96
CA MET A 1 -6.03 30.63 5.89
C MET A 1 -5.94 29.11 5.90
N THR A 2 -5.59 28.50 4.79
CA THR A 2 -5.47 27.03 4.63
C THR A 2 -4.19 26.54 5.30
N THR A 3 -4.28 25.59 6.23
CA THR A 3 -3.16 25.12 7.04
C THR A 3 -2.15 24.33 6.20
N PHE A 4 -0.92 24.12 6.70
CA PHE A 4 0.11 23.34 6.00
C PHE A 4 -0.33 21.88 5.74
N GLN A 5 -1.05 21.27 6.68
CA GLN A 5 -1.68 19.96 6.51
C GLN A 5 -2.76 19.97 5.42
N ASP A 6 -3.56 21.03 5.31
CA ASP A 6 -4.56 21.18 4.24
C ASP A 6 -3.89 21.31 2.86
N ARG A 7 -2.73 21.96 2.75
CA ARG A 7 -1.99 22.06 1.48
C ARG A 7 -1.37 20.72 1.07
N LEU A 8 -0.88 19.93 2.03
CA LEU A 8 -0.33 18.60 1.79
C LEU A 8 -1.42 17.58 1.38
N SER A 9 -2.60 17.62 2.01
CA SER A 9 -3.72 16.75 1.63
C SER A 9 -4.25 17.08 0.22
N ASN A 10 -4.27 18.38 -0.13
CA ASN A 10 -4.65 18.83 -1.47
C ASN A 10 -3.63 18.44 -2.55
N GLY A 11 -2.33 18.43 -2.23
CA GLY A 11 -1.29 18.02 -3.19
C GLY A 11 -1.43 16.57 -3.64
N VAL A 12 -1.60 15.64 -2.70
CA VAL A 12 -1.79 14.22 -3.02
C VAL A 12 -3.08 13.98 -3.80
N THR A 13 -4.19 14.62 -3.39
CA THR A 13 -5.46 14.53 -4.12
C THR A 13 -5.33 15.08 -5.55
N ASN A 14 -4.64 16.21 -5.73
CA ASN A 14 -4.45 16.81 -7.05
C ASN A 14 -3.56 15.95 -7.96
N LEU A 15 -2.53 15.30 -7.41
CA LEU A 15 -1.72 14.35 -8.16
C LEU A 15 -2.56 13.17 -8.69
N LEU A 16 -3.48 12.64 -7.89
CA LEU A 16 -4.40 11.59 -8.33
C LEU A 16 -5.35 12.08 -9.44
N VAL A 17 -5.82 13.33 -9.36
CA VAL A 17 -6.66 13.94 -10.41
C VAL A 17 -5.88 14.06 -11.72
N ILE A 18 -4.63 14.54 -11.67
CA ILE A 18 -3.74 14.63 -12.83
C ILE A 18 -3.50 13.25 -13.44
N MET A 19 -3.22 12.24 -12.62
CA MET A 19 -3.05 10.86 -13.08
C MET A 19 -4.29 10.35 -13.82
N ARG A 20 -5.49 10.59 -13.29
CA ARG A 20 -6.75 10.18 -13.92
C ARG A 20 -6.99 10.89 -15.24
N MET A 21 -6.67 12.18 -15.33
CA MET A 21 -6.80 12.97 -16.55
C MET A 21 -5.92 12.42 -17.68
N PHE A 22 -4.66 12.12 -17.39
CA PHE A 22 -3.70 11.64 -18.39
C PHE A 22 -3.71 10.13 -18.58
N TRP A 23 -4.49 9.38 -17.81
CA TRP A 23 -4.48 7.91 -17.83
C TRP A 23 -4.68 7.38 -19.26
N PRO A 24 -3.76 6.58 -19.82
CA PRO A 24 -3.88 6.09 -21.20
C PRO A 24 -5.10 5.17 -21.36
N ASP A 25 -5.92 5.39 -22.39
CA ASP A 25 -7.11 4.54 -22.56
C ASP A 25 -6.71 3.09 -22.80
N GLY A 26 -7.50 2.18 -22.24
CA GLY A 26 -7.24 0.76 -22.31
C GLY A 26 -6.05 0.27 -21.50
N CYS A 27 -5.27 1.09 -20.79
CA CYS A 27 -4.17 0.59 -19.94
C CYS A 27 -4.64 0.43 -18.48
N VAL A 28 -4.45 -0.74 -17.86
CA VAL A 28 -4.99 -1.00 -16.51
C VAL A 28 -3.91 -1.01 -15.41
N GLY A 29 -2.67 -1.35 -15.77
CA GLY A 29 -1.57 -1.48 -14.80
C GLY A 29 -0.33 -0.69 -15.20
N ALA A 30 0.55 -0.46 -14.22
CA ALA A 30 1.79 0.28 -14.42
C ALA A 30 2.66 -0.30 -15.55
N LEU A 31 2.77 -1.63 -15.64
CA LEU A 31 3.54 -2.29 -16.71
C LEU A 31 2.96 -2.03 -18.11
N GLU A 32 1.63 -2.02 -18.24
CA GLU A 32 0.99 -1.70 -19.52
C GLU A 32 1.18 -0.23 -19.88
N ILE A 33 1.07 0.66 -18.89
CA ILE A 33 1.34 2.09 -19.04
C ILE A 33 2.80 2.30 -19.48
N ASP A 34 3.76 1.63 -18.85
CA ASP A 34 5.18 1.73 -19.18
C ASP A 34 5.45 1.32 -20.64
N ARG A 35 4.81 0.23 -21.09
CA ARG A 35 4.97 -0.28 -22.45
C ARG A 35 4.25 0.56 -23.50
N ASN A 36 3.01 0.94 -23.24
CA ASN A 36 2.12 1.53 -24.25
C ASN A 36 2.14 3.07 -24.21
N SER A 37 2.63 3.67 -23.12
CA SER A 37 2.67 5.12 -22.91
C SER A 37 3.86 5.52 -22.03
N PRO A 38 5.10 5.29 -22.47
CA PRO A 38 6.32 5.46 -21.66
C PRO A 38 6.52 6.89 -21.11
N GLY A 39 5.89 7.90 -21.73
CA GLY A 39 5.92 9.29 -21.25
C GLY A 39 4.86 9.66 -20.21
N PHE A 40 3.94 8.76 -19.87
CA PHE A 40 2.79 9.06 -18.99
C PHE A 40 3.22 9.62 -17.64
N TRP A 41 4.14 8.96 -16.97
CA TRP A 41 4.54 9.37 -15.62
C TRP A 41 5.23 10.73 -15.62
N ASN A 42 6.12 10.98 -16.57
CA ASN A 42 6.79 12.28 -16.71
C ASN A 42 5.78 13.39 -17.03
N LYS A 43 4.76 13.10 -17.84
CA LYS A 43 3.68 14.05 -18.13
C LYS A 43 2.91 14.42 -16.86
N CYS A 44 2.52 13.44 -16.06
CA CYS A 44 1.85 13.68 -14.77
C CYS A 44 2.73 14.49 -13.80
N ILE A 45 4.02 14.15 -13.71
CA ILE A 45 4.97 14.88 -12.85
C ILE A 45 5.11 16.33 -13.32
N ASN A 46 5.28 16.56 -14.62
CA ASN A 46 5.43 17.91 -15.17
C ASN A 46 4.19 18.77 -14.88
N GLU A 47 2.99 18.23 -15.10
CA GLU A 47 1.75 18.94 -14.76
C GLU A 47 1.66 19.23 -13.27
N PHE A 48 2.00 18.26 -12.42
CA PHE A 48 2.00 18.46 -10.98
C PHE A 48 2.96 19.58 -10.55
N LEU A 49 4.15 19.62 -11.15
CA LEU A 49 5.17 20.63 -10.87
C LEU A 49 4.82 22.04 -11.42
N CYS A 50 3.79 22.18 -12.25
CA CYS A 50 3.25 23.50 -12.60
C CYS A 50 2.55 24.19 -11.42
N TYR A 51 2.04 23.43 -10.45
CA TYR A 51 1.28 23.96 -9.31
C TYR A 51 1.99 23.75 -7.97
N TYR A 52 2.90 22.79 -7.90
CA TYR A 52 3.60 22.40 -6.67
C TYR A 52 5.10 22.46 -6.85
N THR A 53 5.80 22.90 -5.80
CA THR A 53 7.26 22.87 -5.75
C THR A 53 7.72 21.98 -4.60
N TYR A 54 8.95 21.47 -4.71
CA TYR A 54 9.66 20.84 -3.61
C TYR A 54 10.50 21.90 -2.87
N ASP A 55 10.87 21.59 -1.63
CA ASP A 55 11.77 22.43 -0.85
C ASP A 55 13.21 21.93 -1.05
N PRO A 56 14.09 22.76 -1.65
CA PRO A 56 15.44 22.35 -2.00
C PRO A 56 16.33 22.04 -0.79
N ARG A 57 15.89 22.39 0.44
CA ARG A 57 16.60 22.02 1.68
C ARG A 57 16.42 20.54 2.03
N PHE A 58 15.35 19.91 1.55
CA PHE A 58 14.99 18.54 1.91
C PHE A 58 15.12 17.55 0.76
N ALA A 59 15.12 18.01 -0.49
CA ALA A 59 15.29 17.15 -1.65
C ALA A 59 15.84 17.92 -2.86
N THR A 60 16.66 17.24 -3.65
CA THR A 60 16.98 17.65 -5.02
C THR A 60 15.78 17.45 -5.94
N GLU A 61 15.80 18.06 -7.13
CA GLU A 61 14.73 17.86 -8.13
C GLU A 61 14.58 16.38 -8.48
N ALA A 62 15.69 15.67 -8.68
CA ALA A 62 15.70 14.26 -9.03
C ALA A 62 15.02 13.39 -7.95
N GLU A 63 15.33 13.64 -6.68
CA GLU A 63 14.74 12.94 -5.53
C GLU A 63 13.24 13.25 -5.39
N ALA A 64 12.84 14.51 -5.58
CA ALA A 64 11.43 14.90 -5.57
C ALA A 64 10.64 14.19 -6.67
N ARG A 65 11.15 14.17 -7.90
CA ARG A 65 10.54 13.49 -9.05
C ARG A 65 10.45 11.97 -8.81
N ALA A 66 11.49 11.37 -8.27
CA ALA A 66 11.50 9.94 -7.92
C ALA A 66 10.46 9.60 -6.84
N SER A 67 10.33 10.45 -5.82
CA SER A 67 9.32 10.30 -4.77
C SER A 67 7.90 10.40 -5.31
N ILE A 68 7.63 11.40 -6.16
CA ILE A 68 6.32 11.56 -6.83
C ILE A 68 6.02 10.34 -7.71
N LEU A 69 7.00 9.87 -8.48
CA LEU A 69 6.86 8.67 -9.33
C LEU A 69 6.50 7.42 -8.52
N ALA A 70 7.22 7.17 -7.43
CA ALA A 70 6.96 6.05 -6.54
C ALA A 70 5.55 6.16 -5.95
N HIS A 71 5.17 7.35 -5.46
CA HIS A 71 3.84 7.61 -4.93
C HIS A 71 2.74 7.33 -5.95
N MET A 72 2.89 7.80 -7.20
CA MET A 72 1.92 7.52 -8.26
C MET A 72 1.79 6.02 -8.56
N ARG A 73 2.92 5.30 -8.65
CA ARG A 73 2.92 3.86 -8.93
C ARG A 73 2.23 3.06 -7.83
N ASP A 74 2.50 3.39 -6.57
CA ASP A 74 1.89 2.73 -5.41
C ASP A 74 0.38 2.99 -5.35
N ASN A 75 -0.06 4.21 -5.66
CA ASN A 75 -1.46 4.61 -5.55
C ASN A 75 -2.31 4.28 -6.78
N LEU A 76 -1.71 3.93 -7.93
CA LEU A 76 -2.44 3.51 -9.12
C LEU A 76 -3.37 2.33 -8.79
N ARG A 77 -2.83 1.28 -8.17
CA ARG A 77 -3.60 0.08 -7.77
C ARG A 77 -4.65 0.40 -6.72
N ARG A 78 -4.33 1.27 -5.75
CA ARG A 78 -5.27 1.68 -4.71
C ARG A 78 -6.48 2.38 -5.30
N THR A 79 -6.27 3.34 -6.20
CA THR A 79 -7.34 4.06 -6.90
C THR A 79 -8.33 3.09 -7.57
N LEU A 80 -7.81 2.06 -8.24
CA LEU A 80 -8.62 1.04 -8.91
C LEU A 80 -9.38 0.15 -7.91
N SER A 81 -8.79 -0.16 -6.75
CA SER A 81 -9.48 -0.89 -5.69
C SER A 81 -10.62 -0.08 -5.09
N ASP A 82 -10.39 1.21 -4.82
CA ASP A 82 -11.40 2.11 -4.27
C ASP A 82 -12.57 2.28 -5.26
N ASP A 83 -12.27 2.37 -6.57
CA ASP A 83 -13.29 2.40 -7.61
C ASP A 83 -14.09 1.11 -7.72
N ARG A 84 -13.44 -0.05 -7.56
CA ARG A 84 -14.13 -1.35 -7.47
C ARG A 84 -15.08 -1.37 -6.28
N GLU A 85 -14.61 -0.98 -5.10
CA GLU A 85 -15.42 -1.01 -3.87
C GLU A 85 -16.64 -0.10 -3.97
N ARG A 86 -16.49 1.08 -4.60
CA ARG A 86 -17.63 1.95 -4.92
C ARG A 86 -18.64 1.26 -5.85
N ALA A 87 -18.17 0.56 -6.86
CA ALA A 87 -19.05 -0.18 -7.77
C ALA A 87 -19.71 -1.38 -7.07
N ASP A 88 -18.98 -2.14 -6.26
CA ASP A 88 -19.49 -3.25 -5.45
C ASP A 88 -20.65 -2.80 -4.56
N ALA A 89 -20.49 -1.66 -3.87
CA ALA A 89 -21.53 -1.09 -3.01
C ALA A 89 -22.81 -0.73 -3.79
N LYS A 90 -22.66 -0.18 -5.00
CA LYS A 90 -23.81 0.16 -5.85
C LYS A 90 -24.51 -1.08 -6.41
N ILE A 91 -23.75 -2.08 -6.84
CA ILE A 91 -24.30 -3.36 -7.33
C ILE A 91 -25.07 -4.07 -6.22
N ALA A 92 -24.55 -4.06 -4.99
CA ALA A 92 -25.24 -4.64 -3.84
C ALA A 92 -26.57 -3.93 -3.52
N GLY A 93 -26.66 -2.62 -3.78
CA GLY A 93 -27.87 -1.81 -3.54
C GLY A 93 -28.86 -1.76 -4.69
N ALA A 94 -28.48 -2.19 -5.90
CA ALA A 94 -29.31 -2.11 -7.11
C ALA A 94 -29.27 -3.42 -7.91
N SER A 95 -30.34 -4.22 -7.80
CA SER A 95 -30.46 -5.49 -8.49
C SER A 95 -30.40 -5.32 -10.02
N GLY A 96 -29.68 -6.21 -10.69
CA GLY A 96 -29.56 -6.24 -12.15
C GLY A 96 -28.50 -5.32 -12.76
N THR A 97 -27.76 -4.54 -11.96
CA THR A 97 -26.63 -3.74 -12.46
C THR A 97 -25.30 -4.49 -12.37
N THR A 98 -24.36 -4.14 -13.24
CA THR A 98 -23.03 -4.73 -13.33
C THR A 98 -21.94 -3.66 -13.17
N TYR A 99 -20.68 -4.07 -13.13
CA TYR A 99 -19.57 -3.11 -13.10
C TYR A 99 -19.63 -2.10 -14.26
N VAL A 100 -20.07 -2.52 -15.46
CA VAL A 100 -20.11 -1.66 -16.65
C VAL A 100 -20.98 -0.43 -16.43
N ASP A 101 -22.07 -0.57 -15.67
CA ASP A 101 -23.06 0.49 -15.41
C ASP A 101 -22.56 1.54 -14.40
N HIS A 102 -21.52 1.20 -13.63
CA HIS A 102 -21.03 2.03 -12.52
C HIS A 102 -19.69 2.71 -12.81
N ARG A 103 -19.39 2.94 -14.09
CA ARG A 103 -18.15 3.63 -14.51
C ARG A 103 -18.07 5.05 -13.91
N PRO A 104 -16.98 5.41 -13.20
CA PRO A 104 -16.74 6.78 -12.80
C PRO A 104 -16.62 7.72 -14.01
N LEU A 105 -17.16 8.95 -13.92
CA LEU A 105 -17.14 9.91 -15.03
C LEU A 105 -15.74 10.26 -15.52
N TYR A 106 -14.75 10.29 -14.62
CA TYR A 106 -13.36 10.56 -14.95
C TYR A 106 -12.62 9.36 -15.56
N MET A 107 -13.20 8.16 -15.50
CA MET A 107 -12.55 6.94 -15.96
C MET A 107 -12.81 6.73 -17.44
N LYS A 108 -11.74 6.49 -18.21
CA LYS A 108 -11.86 6.23 -19.64
C LYS A 108 -12.59 4.90 -19.90
N PRO A 109 -13.44 4.83 -20.94
CA PRO A 109 -14.24 3.64 -21.24
C PRO A 109 -13.40 2.36 -21.36
N GLY A 110 -12.29 2.39 -22.10
CA GLY A 110 -11.46 1.20 -22.34
C GLY A 110 -10.80 0.68 -21.07
N VAL A 111 -10.36 1.58 -20.19
CA VAL A 111 -9.79 1.22 -18.87
C VAL A 111 -10.85 0.51 -18.03
N TRP A 112 -12.06 1.09 -17.93
CA TRP A 112 -13.13 0.53 -17.11
C TRP A 112 -13.66 -0.81 -17.63
N SER A 113 -13.87 -0.93 -18.94
CA SER A 113 -14.37 -2.17 -19.54
C SER A 113 -13.41 -3.34 -19.29
N ARG A 114 -12.08 -3.12 -19.41
CA ARG A 114 -11.08 -4.15 -19.10
C ARG A 114 -11.08 -4.52 -17.61
N LEU A 115 -11.24 -3.53 -16.72
CA LEU A 115 -11.34 -3.77 -15.28
C LEU A 115 -12.58 -4.58 -14.91
N ALA A 116 -13.75 -4.22 -15.46
CA ALA A 116 -14.99 -4.94 -15.26
C ALA A 116 -14.85 -6.41 -15.69
N GLN A 117 -14.28 -6.67 -16.87
CA GLN A 117 -13.98 -8.02 -17.35
C GLN A 117 -13.01 -8.77 -16.42
N TYR A 118 -11.96 -8.09 -15.95
CA TYR A 118 -10.99 -8.67 -15.03
C TYR A 118 -11.64 -9.06 -13.69
N TRP A 119 -12.49 -8.21 -13.09
CA TRP A 119 -13.11 -8.49 -11.80
C TRP A 119 -14.14 -9.61 -11.83
N VAL A 120 -14.82 -9.82 -12.97
CA VAL A 120 -15.73 -10.96 -13.13
C VAL A 120 -15.01 -12.26 -13.52
N SER A 121 -13.73 -12.19 -13.89
CA SER A 121 -12.94 -13.37 -14.28
C SER A 121 -12.77 -14.36 -13.12
N GLU A 122 -12.79 -15.65 -13.46
CA GLU A 122 -12.59 -16.72 -12.48
C GLU A 122 -11.20 -16.67 -11.84
N GLU A 123 -10.19 -16.23 -12.60
CA GLU A 123 -8.83 -16.06 -12.08
C GLU A 123 -8.80 -15.03 -10.93
N PHE A 124 -9.46 -13.88 -11.12
CA PHE A 124 -9.54 -12.85 -10.10
C PHE A 124 -10.33 -13.34 -8.88
N LYS A 125 -11.49 -13.99 -9.08
CA LYS A 125 -12.29 -14.54 -7.98
C LYS A 125 -11.49 -15.55 -7.15
N LYS A 126 -10.74 -16.45 -7.81
CA LYS A 126 -9.87 -17.43 -7.14
C LYS A 126 -8.78 -16.75 -6.32
N LYS A 127 -8.06 -15.78 -6.90
CA LYS A 127 -7.01 -15.01 -6.20
C LYS A 127 -7.57 -14.21 -5.03
N SER A 128 -8.71 -13.57 -5.21
CA SER A 128 -9.40 -12.80 -4.17
C SER A 128 -9.85 -13.69 -3.01
N ALA A 129 -10.46 -14.85 -3.30
CA ALA A 129 -10.86 -15.82 -2.29
C ALA A 129 -9.67 -16.40 -1.53
N ALA A 130 -8.58 -16.75 -2.23
CA ALA A 130 -7.34 -17.22 -1.61
C ALA A 130 -6.74 -16.15 -0.68
N GLY A 131 -6.69 -14.89 -1.12
CA GLY A 131 -6.20 -13.78 -0.30
C GLY A 131 -7.08 -13.48 0.92
N LYS A 132 -8.40 -13.66 0.83
CA LYS A 132 -9.32 -13.59 1.98
C LYS A 132 -9.06 -14.72 2.96
N LYS A 133 -8.94 -15.97 2.48
CA LYS A 133 -8.62 -17.14 3.33
C LYS A 133 -7.26 -16.99 4.01
N ALA A 134 -6.24 -16.55 3.28
CA ALA A 134 -4.91 -16.31 3.83
C ALA A 134 -4.95 -15.28 4.96
N ARG A 135 -5.64 -14.14 4.76
CA ARG A 135 -5.81 -13.11 5.80
C ARG A 135 -6.56 -13.62 7.03
N GLN A 136 -7.59 -14.45 6.86
CA GLN A 136 -8.31 -15.08 7.97
C GLN A 136 -7.46 -16.11 8.73
N ALA A 137 -6.50 -16.75 8.05
CA ALA A 137 -5.61 -17.74 8.65
C ALA A 137 -4.41 -17.13 9.39
N VAL A 138 -4.18 -15.81 9.28
CA VAL A 138 -3.11 -15.12 10.02
C VAL A 138 -3.47 -15.10 11.51
N LYS A 139 -2.77 -15.92 12.30
CA LYS A 139 -2.94 -15.99 13.76
C LYS A 139 -2.29 -14.84 14.52
N VAL A 140 -1.25 -14.25 13.92
CA VAL A 140 -0.43 -13.21 14.55
C VAL A 140 -0.41 -12.01 13.61
N PRO A 141 -1.37 -11.07 13.75
CA PRO A 141 -1.46 -9.91 12.89
C PRO A 141 -0.29 -8.96 13.15
N HIS A 142 0.14 -8.29 12.09
CA HIS A 142 1.19 -7.28 12.14
C HIS A 142 0.60 -5.86 12.31
N THR A 143 1.13 -5.04 13.22
CA THR A 143 0.68 -3.64 13.43
C THR A 143 1.39 -2.60 12.58
N SER A 144 2.41 -2.96 11.80
CA SER A 144 3.14 -1.95 11.00
C SER A 144 2.43 -1.53 9.71
N GLY A 145 1.17 -1.90 9.52
CA GLY A 145 0.35 -1.53 8.38
C GLY A 145 0.98 -1.98 7.06
N ALA A 146 1.16 -1.04 6.13
CA ALA A 146 1.72 -1.30 4.80
C ALA A 146 3.24 -1.53 4.77
N ARG A 147 3.96 -1.34 5.89
CA ARG A 147 5.39 -1.66 5.96
C ARG A 147 5.55 -3.15 6.22
N SER A 148 6.25 -3.86 5.33
CA SER A 148 6.61 -5.26 5.54
C SER A 148 7.59 -5.42 6.69
N PHE A 149 7.70 -6.63 7.23
CA PHE A 149 8.67 -6.97 8.25
C PHE A 149 10.11 -6.71 7.78
N ASP A 150 10.44 -7.04 6.54
CA ASP A 150 11.77 -6.76 5.95
C ASP A 150 12.08 -5.27 5.87
N ARG A 151 11.07 -4.45 5.54
CA ARG A 151 11.23 -3.00 5.57
C ARG A 151 11.49 -2.51 6.99
N ARG A 152 10.80 -3.06 8.00
CA ARG A 152 11.05 -2.73 9.41
C ARG A 152 12.43 -3.16 9.89
N ARG A 153 12.92 -4.33 9.47
CA ARG A 153 14.29 -4.77 9.76
C ARG A 153 15.32 -3.80 9.20
N ARG A 154 15.15 -3.35 7.95
CA ARG A 154 16.03 -2.36 7.32
C ARG A 154 15.98 -1.01 8.03
N ASP A 155 14.77 -0.49 8.27
CA ASP A 155 14.57 0.77 8.99
C ASP A 155 15.24 0.71 10.40
N TYR A 156 15.16 -0.44 11.08
CA TYR A 156 15.81 -0.66 12.38
C TYR A 156 17.34 -0.68 12.28
N MET A 157 17.90 -1.42 11.32
CA MET A 157 19.34 -1.49 11.08
C MET A 157 19.92 -0.11 10.76
N GLU A 158 19.22 0.70 9.96
CA GLU A 158 19.64 2.07 9.63
C GLU A 158 19.71 2.96 10.88
N ALA A 159 18.78 2.78 11.82
CA ALA A 159 18.74 3.54 13.07
C ALA A 159 19.73 3.02 14.14
N HIS A 160 20.30 1.81 13.99
CA HIS A 160 21.14 1.15 15.00
C HIS A 160 22.50 0.70 14.45
N ASP A 161 23.09 1.48 13.55
CA ASP A 161 24.43 1.24 12.99
C ASP A 161 24.61 -0.18 12.39
N GLY A 162 23.59 -0.68 11.70
CA GLY A 162 23.58 -2.00 11.06
C GLY A 162 23.32 -3.17 12.01
N LYS A 163 23.12 -2.94 13.31
CA LYS A 163 22.80 -4.00 14.27
C LYS A 163 21.31 -4.32 14.24
N LEU A 164 20.98 -5.60 14.15
CA LEU A 164 19.60 -6.08 14.18
C LEU A 164 19.32 -6.78 15.52
N ASP A 165 18.32 -6.28 16.23
CA ASP A 165 17.67 -7.01 17.32
C ASP A 165 16.32 -7.53 16.81
N GLU A 166 16.27 -8.84 16.54
CA GLU A 166 15.06 -9.49 16.01
C GLU A 166 13.90 -9.48 17.00
N LEU A 167 14.18 -9.51 18.31
CA LEU A 167 13.17 -9.45 19.36
C LEU A 167 12.57 -8.04 19.44
N ALA A 168 13.41 -7.00 19.35
CA ALA A 168 12.95 -5.61 19.35
C ALA A 168 12.08 -5.32 18.12
N VAL A 169 12.53 -5.73 16.92
CA VAL A 169 11.76 -5.57 15.69
C VAL A 169 10.44 -6.35 15.75
N TYR A 170 10.45 -7.59 16.24
CA TYR A 170 9.22 -8.37 16.40
C TYR A 170 8.24 -7.72 17.37
N LYS A 171 8.69 -7.23 18.54
CA LYS A 171 7.84 -6.50 19.50
C LYS A 171 7.22 -5.27 18.85
N GLU A 172 8.00 -4.45 18.15
CA GLU A 172 7.49 -3.24 17.47
C GLU A 172 6.45 -3.55 16.39
N CYS A 173 6.55 -4.74 15.81
CA CYS A 173 5.70 -5.24 14.74
C CYS A 173 4.41 -5.91 15.23
N HIS A 174 4.34 -6.31 16.51
CA HIS A 174 3.24 -7.08 17.08
C HIS A 174 2.64 -6.49 18.36
N THR A 175 2.99 -5.25 18.68
CA THR A 175 2.39 -4.47 19.76
C THR A 175 1.56 -3.31 19.20
N LEU A 176 0.55 -2.89 19.96
CA LEU A 176 -0.31 -1.77 19.63
C LEU A 176 0.49 -0.45 19.68
N LYS A 177 0.12 0.46 18.77
CA LYS A 177 0.80 1.76 18.57
C LYS A 177 -0.04 2.96 18.99
N GLU A 178 -1.28 2.73 19.42
CA GLU A 178 -2.17 3.76 19.98
C GLU A 178 -1.62 4.26 21.31
N GLU A 179 -1.67 5.57 21.56
CA GLU A 179 -1.00 6.19 22.72
C GLU A 179 -1.43 5.57 24.06
N GLU A 180 -2.71 5.23 24.20
CA GLU A 180 -3.28 4.66 25.43
C GLU A 180 -2.90 3.19 25.66
N ARG A 181 -2.59 2.44 24.60
CA ARG A 181 -2.34 0.98 24.63
C ARG A 181 -0.96 0.60 24.10
N LYS A 182 -0.06 1.58 24.03
CA LYS A 182 1.24 1.43 23.39
C LYS A 182 2.06 0.35 24.11
N GLY A 183 2.46 -0.69 23.39
CA GLY A 183 3.26 -1.79 23.93
C GLY A 183 2.46 -3.01 24.40
N GLU A 184 1.12 -2.94 24.40
CA GLU A 184 0.29 -4.14 24.56
C GLU A 184 0.36 -5.04 23.33
N TRP A 185 0.33 -6.35 23.53
CA TRP A 185 0.35 -7.33 22.44
C TRP A 185 -1.00 -7.35 21.71
N ILE A 186 -0.96 -7.51 20.39
CA ILE A 186 -2.18 -7.61 19.57
C ILE A 186 -2.90 -8.94 19.84
N THR A 187 -2.14 -10.02 20.02
CA THR A 187 -2.69 -11.34 20.34
C THR A 187 -1.82 -12.03 21.39
N GLU A 188 -2.46 -12.87 22.21
CA GLU A 188 -1.73 -13.74 23.15
C GLU A 188 -0.74 -14.67 22.44
N ASP A 189 -1.07 -15.11 21.23
CA ASP A 189 -0.19 -15.97 20.43
C ASP A 189 1.09 -15.24 20.02
N ALA A 190 1.03 -13.93 19.73
CA ALA A 190 2.21 -13.11 19.47
C ALA A 190 3.12 -13.03 20.72
N GLN A 191 2.52 -12.88 21.90
CA GLN A 191 3.25 -12.86 23.16
C GLN A 191 3.89 -14.22 23.46
N LYS A 192 3.14 -15.32 23.27
CA LYS A 192 3.62 -16.69 23.51
C LYS A 192 4.84 -17.02 22.65
N ILE A 193 4.87 -16.60 21.38
CA ILE A 193 6.04 -16.80 20.50
C ILE A 193 7.30 -16.19 21.08
N ILE A 194 7.25 -14.94 21.58
CA ILE A 194 8.42 -14.29 22.19
C ILE A 194 8.82 -14.94 23.51
N VAL A 195 7.86 -15.32 24.35
CA VAL A 195 8.16 -16.03 25.61
C VAL A 195 8.83 -17.37 25.32
N SER A 196 8.35 -18.13 24.34
CA SER A 196 8.97 -19.40 23.93
C SER A 196 10.38 -19.20 23.36
N VAL A 197 10.60 -18.19 22.50
CA VAL A 197 11.94 -17.88 21.96
C VAL A 197 12.89 -17.45 23.07
N GLN A 198 12.44 -16.62 24.01
CA GLN A 198 13.26 -16.17 25.13
C GLN A 198 13.64 -17.33 26.07
N ILE A 199 12.71 -18.27 26.32
CA ILE A 199 12.98 -19.49 27.08
C ILE A 199 14.01 -20.35 26.34
N ILE A 200 13.87 -20.56 25.03
CA ILE A 200 14.84 -21.34 24.25
C ILE A 200 16.24 -20.70 24.28
N LEU A 201 16.33 -19.38 24.12
CA LEU A 201 17.61 -18.67 24.19
C LEU A 201 18.25 -18.70 25.59
N ASN A 202 17.44 -18.69 26.65
CA ASN A 202 17.91 -18.74 28.03
C ASN A 202 18.31 -20.15 28.50
N TYR A 203 17.71 -21.21 27.93
CA TYR A 203 17.95 -22.61 28.33
C TYR A 203 18.86 -23.38 27.35
N THR A 204 19.17 -22.82 26.18
CA THR A 204 20.15 -23.36 25.22
C THR A 204 20.99 -22.23 24.62
N PRO A 205 22.09 -21.82 25.27
CA PRO A 205 23.01 -20.84 24.68
C PRO A 205 23.67 -21.47 23.43
N GLY A 206 23.21 -21.11 22.24
CA GLY A 206 23.86 -21.49 20.98
C GLY A 206 22.98 -21.81 19.77
N ILE A 207 21.64 -21.82 19.86
CA ILE A 207 20.77 -22.14 18.71
C ILE A 207 19.97 -20.91 18.28
N ILE A 208 20.40 -20.26 17.19
CA ILE A 208 19.60 -19.26 16.47
C ILE A 208 18.81 -20.02 15.40
N ILE A 209 17.53 -20.23 15.62
CA ILE A 209 16.59 -20.62 14.55
C ILE A 209 15.40 -19.68 14.62
N ILE A 210 15.29 -18.78 13.64
CA ILE A 210 13.98 -18.23 13.27
C ILE A 210 13.87 -18.19 11.74
N LYS A 211 13.30 -19.27 11.17
CA LYS A 211 12.49 -19.17 9.97
C LYS A 211 11.04 -19.07 10.43
N ALA A 212 10.42 -17.91 10.25
CA ALA A 212 8.98 -17.77 10.36
C ALA A 212 8.43 -17.38 8.98
N HIS A 213 7.54 -18.23 8.46
CA HIS A 213 6.80 -18.07 7.21
C HIS A 213 5.71 -17.00 7.32
#